data_AF-A0A450ZXV4-F1
#
_entry.id   AF-A0A450ZXV4-F1
#
_cell.length_a   1.000
_cell.length_b   1.000
_cell.length_c   1.000
_cell.angle_alpha   90.00
_cell.angle_beta   90.00
_cell.angle_gamma   90.00
#
_symmetry.space_group_name_H-M   'P 1'
#
loop_
_entity.id
_entity.type
_entity.pdbx_description
1 polymer ?
#
loop_
_entity_poly.entity_id
_entity_poly.type
_entity_poly.pdbx_seq_one_letter_code
_entity_poly.pdbx_strand_id
1 'polypeptide(L)'
;MELYGGIDLHSNNNVIVLTDEQDQIILRRRLPNRLDRVLEELVPYRENIKGLVVESTYNWYWLVDGLIEAGFWVHLANTPAIVQYKGLKYTDDDSD
;
A
#
# COMPACT_ATOMS: atom_id res chain seq x y z
N MET A 1 -5.04 16.41 -8.58
CA MET A 1 -4.18 15.21 -8.56
C MET A 1 -4.79 14.25 -7.59
N GLU A 2 -5.30 13.16 -8.13
CA GLU A 2 -5.77 12.00 -7.39
C GLU A 2 -4.58 11.06 -7.16
N LEU A 3 -4.53 10.48 -5.96
CA LEU A 3 -3.50 9.52 -5.58
C LEU A 3 -4.15 8.18 -5.27
N TYR A 4 -3.48 7.12 -5.69
CA TYR A 4 -3.85 5.74 -5.45
C TYR A 4 -2.72 5.08 -4.70
N GLY A 5 -3.03 4.40 -3.59
CA GLY A 5 -2.01 3.78 -2.75
C GLY A 5 -2.09 2.27 -2.73
N GLY A 6 -0.93 1.62 -2.80
CA GLY A 6 -0.76 0.21 -2.50
C GLY A 6 0.08 0.05 -1.23
N ILE A 7 -0.33 -0.87 -0.35
CA ILE A 7 0.44 -1.27 0.83
C ILE A 7 0.65 -2.77 0.77
N ASP A 8 1.90 -3.17 0.55
CA ASP A 8 2.32 -4.56 0.57
C ASP A 8 2.83 -4.93 1.97
N LEU A 9 2.05 -5.76 2.67
CA LEU A 9 2.26 -6.08 4.07
C LEU A 9 2.93 -7.45 4.25
N HIS A 10 4.14 -7.40 4.81
CA HIS A 10 4.96 -8.54 5.22
C HIS A 10 4.98 -8.70 6.75
N SER A 11 5.90 -9.51 7.30
CA SER A 11 5.81 -10.02 8.69
C SER A 11 6.24 -9.00 9.69
N ASN A 12 7.31 -8.32 9.35
CA ASN A 12 7.97 -7.33 10.19
C ASN A 12 7.90 -5.93 9.57
N ASN A 13 7.51 -5.80 8.31
CA ASN A 13 7.51 -4.55 7.58
C ASN A 13 6.37 -4.48 6.55
N ASN A 14 6.12 -3.27 6.07
CA ASN A 14 5.24 -3.00 4.94
C ASN A 14 5.92 -2.03 3.97
N VAL A 15 5.50 -2.09 2.72
CA VAL A 15 5.91 -1.15 1.68
C VAL A 15 4.70 -0.38 1.21
N ILE A 16 4.74 0.94 1.35
CA ILE A 16 3.71 1.86 0.86
C ILE A 16 4.20 2.45 -0.46
N VAL A 17 3.32 2.47 -1.45
CA VAL A 17 3.50 3.19 -2.71
C VAL A 17 2.28 4.07 -2.94
N LEU A 18 2.48 5.35 -3.26
CA LEU A 18 1.43 6.23 -3.79
C LEU A 18 1.79 6.59 -5.23
N THR A 19 0.85 6.40 -6.15
CA THR A 19 0.96 6.85 -7.54
C THR A 19 -0.13 7.86 -7.86
N ASP A 20 0.14 8.74 -8.82
CA ASP A 20 -0.89 9.57 -9.42
C ASP A 20 -1.63 8.83 -10.55
N GLU A 21 -2.55 9.53 -11.20
CA GLU A 21 -3.38 9.08 -12.32
C GLU A 21 -2.58 8.85 -13.62
N GLN A 22 -1.28 9.19 -13.63
CA GLN A 22 -0.33 8.97 -14.72
C GLN A 22 0.72 7.91 -14.35
N ASP A 23 0.43 7.09 -13.34
CA ASP A 23 1.30 6.05 -12.78
C ASP A 23 2.66 6.58 -12.29
N GLN A 24 2.78 7.88 -11.99
CA GLN A 24 4.01 8.44 -11.43
C GLN A 24 4.06 8.19 -9.93
N ILE A 25 5.17 7.64 -9.46
CA ILE A 25 5.40 7.37 -8.04
C ILE A 25 5.64 8.69 -7.31
N ILE A 26 4.72 9.05 -6.42
CA ILE A 26 4.80 10.23 -5.55
C ILE A 26 5.47 9.87 -4.21
N LEU A 27 5.22 8.65 -3.73
CA LEU A 27 5.78 8.14 -2.49
C LEU A 27 6.12 6.66 -2.65
N ARG A 28 7.30 6.24 -2.17
CA ARG A 28 7.64 4.84 -1.94
C ARG A 28 8.43 4.72 -0.64
N ARG A 29 7.90 4.02 0.34
CA ARG A 29 8.51 3.85 1.67
C ARG A 29 8.35 2.43 2.19
N ARG A 30 9.44 1.87 2.74
CA ARG A 30 9.40 0.67 3.56
C ARG A 30 9.39 1.09 5.03
N LEU A 31 8.43 0.57 5.80
CA LEU A 31 8.22 0.91 7.20
C LEU A 31 8.10 -0.36 8.05
N PRO A 32 8.44 -0.31 9.34
CA PRO A 32 8.06 -1.38 10.26
C PRO A 32 6.52 -1.48 10.36
N ASN A 33 6.02 -2.65 10.78
CA ASN A 33 4.58 -2.88 11.01
C ASN A 33 4.07 -2.11 12.24
N ARG A 34 3.91 -0.81 12.05
CA ARG A 34 3.57 0.18 13.05
C ARG A 34 2.61 1.18 12.44
N LEU A 35 1.35 1.14 12.90
CA LEU A 35 0.29 1.99 12.36
C LEU A 35 0.64 3.49 12.44
N ASP A 36 1.28 3.93 13.53
CA ASP A 36 1.70 5.32 13.70
C ASP A 36 2.63 5.79 12.57
N ARG A 37 3.58 4.94 12.16
CA ARG A 37 4.51 5.25 11.06
C ARG A 37 3.82 5.27 9.70
N VAL A 38 2.89 4.36 9.47
CA VAL A 38 2.09 4.33 8.24
C VAL A 38 1.27 5.60 8.11
N LEU A 39 0.59 6.01 9.19
CA LEU A 39 -0.24 7.22 9.21
C LEU A 39 0.62 8.49 9.04
N GLU A 40 1.79 8.58 9.68
CA GLU A 40 2.73 9.69 9.51
C GLU A 40 3.08 9.94 8.02
N GLU A 41 3.32 8.87 7.25
CA GLU A 41 3.64 8.99 5.82
C GLU A 41 2.42 9.29 4.95
N LEU A 42 1.21 8.83 5.32
CA LEU A 42 -0.01 9.01 4.51
C LEU A 42 -0.76 10.32 4.78
N VAL A 43 -0.71 10.84 5.99
CA VAL A 43 -1.43 12.07 6.40
C VAL A 43 -1.16 13.27 5.49
N PRO A 44 0.09 13.55 5.05
CA PRO A 44 0.39 14.66 4.14
C PRO A 44 -0.37 14.59 2.81
N TYR A 45 -0.80 13.40 2.39
CA TYR A 45 -1.44 13.14 1.10
C TYR A 45 -2.95 12.84 1.22
N ARG A 46 -3.50 12.88 2.44
CA ARG A 46 -4.86 12.40 2.75
C ARG A 46 -5.93 12.93 1.81
N GLU A 47 -5.97 14.24 1.58
CA GLU A 47 -7.01 14.88 0.74
C GLU A 47 -6.95 14.43 -0.73
N ASN A 48 -5.79 13.95 -1.18
CA ASN A 48 -5.56 13.50 -2.54
C ASN A 48 -5.75 11.98 -2.71
N ILE A 49 -5.62 11.18 -1.65
CA ILE A 49 -5.76 9.72 -1.70
C ILE A 49 -7.23 9.35 -1.95
N LYS A 50 -7.49 8.69 -3.08
CA LYS A 50 -8.82 8.18 -3.45
C LYS A 50 -9.10 6.78 -2.96
N GLY A 51 -8.05 6.00 -2.76
CA GLY A 51 -8.17 4.65 -2.22
C GLY A 51 -6.80 4.08 -1.88
N LEU A 52 -6.78 3.27 -0.84
CA LEU A 52 -5.65 2.44 -0.45
C LEU A 52 -6.01 0.97 -0.69
N VAL A 53 -5.10 0.23 -1.29
CA VAL A 53 -5.20 -1.21 -1.44
C VAL A 53 -4.20 -1.85 -0.50
N VAL A 54 -4.65 -2.73 0.40
CA VAL A 54 -3.75 -3.51 1.25
C VAL A 54 -3.62 -4.91 0.65
N GLU A 55 -2.40 -5.22 0.20
CA GLU A 55 -1.98 -6.56 -0.22
C GLU A 55 -1.33 -7.26 0.97
N SER A 56 -1.85 -8.43 1.35
CA SER A 56 -1.25 -9.22 2.41
C SER A 56 -1.63 -10.68 2.30
N THR A 57 -0.74 -11.54 2.78
CA THR A 57 -1.02 -12.97 2.95
C THR A 57 -1.33 -13.36 4.40
N TYR A 58 -1.21 -12.44 5.38
CA TYR A 58 -1.51 -12.68 6.81
C TYR A 58 -1.57 -11.40 7.65
N ASN A 59 -2.33 -11.44 8.76
CA ASN A 59 -2.35 -10.40 9.80
C ASN A 59 -2.58 -8.96 9.28
N TRP A 60 -3.50 -8.76 8.33
CA TRP A 60 -3.78 -7.43 7.75
C TRP A 60 -4.83 -6.62 8.51
N TYR A 61 -5.68 -7.27 9.32
CA TYR A 61 -6.84 -6.65 9.96
C TYR A 61 -6.48 -5.37 10.72
N TRP A 62 -5.44 -5.41 11.56
CA TRP A 62 -5.02 -4.25 12.36
C TRP A 62 -4.66 -3.02 11.51
N LEU A 63 -4.09 -3.24 10.33
CA LEU A 63 -3.66 -2.17 9.44
C LEU A 63 -4.87 -1.56 8.75
N VAL A 64 -5.77 -2.40 8.25
CA VAL A 64 -6.98 -1.96 7.55
C VAL A 64 -7.93 -1.26 8.50
N ASP A 65 -8.17 -1.83 9.68
CA ASP A 65 -9.01 -1.21 10.71
C ASP A 65 -8.42 0.14 11.12
N GLY A 66 -7.10 0.21 11.37
CA GLY A 66 -6.42 1.45 11.72
C GLY A 66 -6.48 2.52 10.63
N LEU A 67 -6.41 2.14 9.35
CA LEU A 67 -6.55 3.06 8.22
C LEU A 67 -7.99 3.58 8.09
N ILE A 68 -8.98 2.71 8.26
CA ILE A 68 -10.40 3.08 8.23
C ILE A 68 -10.74 4.02 9.40
N GLU A 69 -10.27 3.71 10.62
CA GLU A 69 -10.44 4.56 11.80
C GLU A 69 -9.77 5.93 11.62
N ALA A 70 -8.64 5.98 10.91
CA ALA A 70 -7.97 7.23 10.54
C ALA A 70 -8.65 7.99 9.39
N GLY A 71 -9.74 7.46 8.83
CA GLY A 71 -10.57 8.10 7.81
C GLY A 71 -10.13 7.84 6.37
N PHE A 72 -9.25 6.87 6.12
CA PHE A 72 -8.87 6.48 4.76
C PHE A 72 -9.89 5.52 4.15
N TRP A 73 -10.09 5.66 2.84
CA TRP A 73 -10.88 4.72 2.06
C TRP A 73 -10.01 3.52 1.66
N VAL A 74 -10.32 2.34 2.18
CA VAL A 74 -9.49 1.14 2.01
C VAL A 74 -10.24 0.05 1.24
N HIS A 75 -9.56 -0.53 0.25
CA HIS A 75 -9.96 -1.71 -0.49
C HIS A 75 -9.05 -2.88 -0.11
N LEU A 76 -9.65 -4.05 0.11
CA LEU A 76 -8.90 -5.28 0.33
C LEU A 76 -8.56 -5.92 -1.01
N ALA A 77 -7.27 -6.13 -1.25
CA ALA A 77 -6.80 -6.92 -2.38
C ALA A 77 -6.84 -8.41 -2.03
N ASN A 78 -7.47 -9.21 -2.88
CA ASN A 78 -7.38 -10.66 -2.80
C ASN A 78 -6.14 -11.13 -3.59
N THR A 79 -5.03 -11.32 -2.90
CA THR A 79 -3.71 -11.72 -3.44
C THR A 79 -3.78 -12.85 -4.49
N PRO A 80 -4.43 -14.01 -4.25
CA PRO A 80 -4.54 -15.06 -5.27
C PRO A 80 -5.47 -14.75 -6.45
N ALA A 81 -6.30 -13.70 -6.36
CA ALA A 81 -7.15 -13.23 -7.47
C ALA A 81 -6.54 -12.05 -8.25
N ILE A 82 -5.45 -11.45 -7.76
CA ILE A 82 -4.66 -10.48 -8.52
C ILE A 82 -3.95 -11.28 -9.62
N VAL A 83 -4.50 -11.21 -10.83
CA VAL A 83 -3.80 -11.62 -12.03
C VAL A 83 -2.58 -10.72 -12.13
N GLN A 84 -1.41 -11.23 -11.71
CA GLN A 84 -0.13 -10.64 -12.09
C GLN A 84 -0.24 -10.30 -13.57
N TYR A 85 -0.08 -9.02 -13.92
CA TYR A 85 0.00 -8.58 -15.30
C TYR A 85 0.89 -9.57 -16.04
N LYS A 86 0.28 -10.41 -16.89
CA LYS A 86 0.98 -11.35 -17.77
C LYS A 86 1.83 -10.52 -18.72
N GLY A 87 3.03 -10.13 -18.32
CA GLY A 87 3.84 -9.24 -19.15
C GLY A 87 5.23 -8.86 -18.63
N LEU A 88 5.50 -8.79 -17.33
CA LEU A 88 6.83 -8.35 -16.84
C LEU A 88 7.29 -9.22 -15.67
N LYS A 89 7.63 -10.48 -15.97
CA LYS A 89 8.21 -11.43 -15.01
C LYS A 89 9.74 -11.51 -15.08
N TYR A 90 10.39 -10.46 -15.58
CA TYR A 90 11.85 -10.35 -15.59
C TYR A 90 12.26 -8.88 -15.52
N THR A 91 12.60 -8.39 -14.32
CA THR A 91 13.74 -7.51 -14.07
C THR A 91 13.95 -7.46 -12.56
N ASP A 92 15.03 -8.11 -12.15
CA ASP A 92 15.77 -8.06 -10.88
C ASP A 92 15.02 -8.28 -9.56
N ASP A 93 14.99 -9.58 -9.25
CA ASP A 93 15.36 -10.15 -7.96
C ASP A 93 16.55 -9.40 -7.32
N ASP A 94 16.30 -8.63 -6.26
CA ASP A 94 17.32 -8.42 -5.23
C ASP A 94 16.65 -8.38 -3.85
N SER A 95 17.08 -9.32 -3.04
CA SER A 95 16.72 -9.68 -1.67
C SER A 95 16.56 -8.52 -0.68
N ASP A 96 15.46 -8.51 0.09
CA ASP A 96 15.35 -8.74 1.57
C ASP A 96 14.01 -8.22 2.14
#